data_AF-A0A7I7SPP2-F1
#
_entry.id   AF-A0A7I7SPP2-F1
#
_cell.length_a   1.000
_cell.length_b   1.000
_cell.length_c   1.000
_cell.angle_alpha   90.00
_cell.angle_beta   90.00
_cell.angle_gamma   90.00
#
_symmetry.space_group_name_H-M   'P 1'
#
loop_
_entity.id
_entity.type
_entity.pdbx_description
1 polymer ?
#
loop_
_entity_poly.entity_id
_entity_poly.type
_entity_poly.pdbx_seq_one_letter_code
_entity_poly.pdbx_strand_id
1 'polypeptide(L)' 'MRRIVNDAERILNDVELLDIDANELALTQQTVVIAGEKIGIPDTPYDSTFWQDVDDEGVGGHNRR' A
#
# COMPACT_ATOMS: atom_id res chain seq x y z
N MET A 1 46.58 -6.45 6.68
CA MET A 1 45.43 -7.24 7.19
C MET A 1 44.21 -6.41 7.62
N ARG A 2 44.22 -5.06 7.51
CA ARG A 2 43.07 -4.20 7.89
C ARG A 2 41.79 -4.44 7.08
N ARG A 3 41.91 -4.82 5.80
CA ARG A 3 40.75 -5.06 4.92
C ARG A 3 39.90 -6.24 5.38
N ILE A 4 40.54 -7.35 5.75
CA ILE A 4 39.85 -8.55 6.23
C ILE A 4 39.07 -8.26 7.53
N VAL A 5 39.64 -7.44 8.42
CA VAL A 5 38.96 -7.04 9.66
C VAL A 5 37.74 -6.18 9.35
N ASN A 6 37.87 -5.17 8.48
CA ASN A 6 36.74 -4.34 8.06
C ASN A 6 35.65 -5.15 7.33
N ASP A 7 36.05 -6.10 6.49
CA ASP A 7 35.11 -6.97 5.77
C ASP A 7 34.35 -7.88 6.76
N ALA A 8 35.03 -8.39 7.79
CA ALA A 8 34.39 -9.18 8.84
C ALA A 8 33.42 -8.36 9.69
N GLU A 9 33.79 -7.13 10.07
CA GLU A 9 32.90 -6.19 10.78
C GLU A 9 31.65 -5.86 9.95
N ARG A 10 31.82 -5.63 8.65
CA ARG A 10 30.68 -5.37 7.75
C ARG A 10 29.76 -6.58 7.65
N ILE A 11 30.31 -7.77 7.45
CA ILE A 11 29.53 -9.01 7.36
C ILE A 11 28.74 -9.24 8.65
N LEU A 12 29.33 -9.00 9.82
CA LEU A 12 28.63 -9.09 11.10
C LEU A 12 27.43 -8.15 11.17
N ASN A 13 27.61 -6.89 10.74
CA ASN A 13 26.53 -5.92 10.73
C ASN A 13 25.43 -6.26 9.70
N ASP A 14 25.82 -6.73 8.52
CA ASP A 14 24.88 -7.17 7.48
C ASP A 14 24.03 -8.36 7.97
N VAL A 15 24.62 -9.29 8.75
CA VAL A 15 23.89 -10.43 9.34
C VAL A 15 22.91 -9.97 10.41
N GLU A 16 23.26 -8.99 11.25
CA GLU A 16 22.34 -8.41 12.24
C GLU A 16 21.13 -7.75 11.57
N LEU A 17 21.36 -7.01 10.47
CA LEU A 17 20.26 -6.41 9.70
C LEU A 17 19.35 -7.48 9.06
N LEU A 18 19.92 -8.55 8.52
CA LEU A 18 19.13 -9.64 7.94
C LEU A 18 18.23 -10.34 8.98
N ASP A 19 18.67 -10.47 10.23
CA ASP A 19 17.83 -11.05 11.29
C ASP A 19 16.64 -10.14 11.64
N ILE A 20 16.86 -8.82 11.64
CA ILE A 20 15.80 -7.83 11.83
C ILE A 20 14.78 -7.92 10.67
N ASP A 21 15.26 -7.89 9.43
CA ASP A 21 14.43 -7.95 8.23
C ASP A 21 13.63 -9.26 8.15
N ALA A 22 14.24 -10.40 8.51
CA ALA A 22 13.58 -11.69 8.52
C ALA A 22 12.44 -11.74 9.55
N ASN A 23 12.64 -11.15 10.73
CA ASN A 23 11.62 -11.06 11.77
C ASN A 23 10.47 -10.12 11.35
N GLU A 24 10.76 -8.97 10.72
CA GLU A 24 9.73 -8.07 10.19
C GLU A 24 8.93 -8.71 9.06
N LEU A 25 9.60 -9.42 8.15
CA LEU A 25 8.96 -10.13 7.06
C LEU A 25 8.08 -11.28 7.59
N ALA A 26 8.51 -11.99 8.63
CA ALA A 26 7.69 -13.01 9.29
C ALA A 26 6.43 -12.39 9.91
N LEU A 27 6.56 -11.28 10.64
CA LEU A 27 5.42 -10.52 11.19
C LEU A 27 4.43 -10.10 10.10
N THR A 28 4.93 -9.60 8.97
CA THR A 28 4.11 -9.17 7.83
C THR A 28 3.43 -10.35 7.12
N GLN A 29 4.08 -11.51 7.05
CA GLN A 29 3.47 -12.73 6.50
C GLN A 29 2.37 -13.30 7.42
N GLN A 30 2.49 -13.13 8.74
CA GLN A 30 1.45 -13.52 9.70
C GLN A 30 0.25 -12.59 9.69
N THR A 31 0.39 -11.34 9.25
CA THR A 31 -0.76 -10.55 8.83
C THR A 31 -1.29 -11.10 7.52
N VAL A 32 -2.03 -12.21 7.61
CA VAL A 32 -3.08 -12.49 6.63
C VAL A 32 -3.89 -11.19 6.59
N VAL A 33 -3.78 -10.44 5.50
CA VAL A 33 -4.76 -9.42 5.17
C VAL A 33 -6.03 -10.23 5.00
N ILE A 34 -6.74 -10.45 6.11
CA ILE A 34 -8.12 -10.90 6.09
C ILE A 34 -8.74 -9.81 5.25
N ALA A 35 -9.00 -10.13 3.99
CA ALA A 35 -9.74 -9.22 3.13
C ALA A 35 -10.99 -8.93 3.93
N GLY A 36 -11.06 -7.72 4.50
CA GLY A 36 -12.17 -7.32 5.34
C GLY A 36 -13.46 -7.50 4.56
N GLU A 37 -14.59 -7.32 5.23
CA GLU A 37 -15.88 -7.31 4.54
C GLU A 37 -15.81 -6.49 3.25
N LYS A 38 -15.95 -7.17 2.11
CA LYS A 38 -15.86 -6.53 0.79
C LYS A 38 -17.23 -5.97 0.47
N ILE A 39 -17.29 -4.66 0.23
CA ILE A 39 -18.50 -4.02 -0.27
C ILE A 39 -18.66 -4.43 -1.73
N GLY A 40 -19.77 -5.09 -2.05
CA GLY A 40 -20.11 -5.44 -3.43
C GLY A 40 -20.38 -4.18 -4.25
N ILE A 41 -19.71 -4.05 -5.38
CA ILE A 41 -19.97 -2.97 -6.34
C ILE A 41 -21.09 -3.46 -7.28
N PRO A 42 -22.22 -2.74 -7.41
CA PRO A 42 -23.28 -3.13 -8.33
C PRO A 42 -22.84 -3.00 -9.80
N ASP A 43 -23.24 -3.98 -10.63
CA ASP A 43 -23.05 -3.94 -12.09
C ASP A 43 -24.09 -3.07 -12.82
N THR A 44 -24.97 -2.38 -12.08
CA THR A 44 -26.01 -1.52 -12.65
C THR A 44 -25.39 -0.27 -13.25
N PRO A 45 -25.64 0.05 -14.53
CA PRO A 45 -25.18 1.31 -15.13
C PRO A 45 -25.71 2.53 -14.38
N TYR A 46 -24.90 3.58 -14.30
CA TYR A 46 -25.36 4.88 -13.78
C TYR A 46 -26.47 5.46 -14.67
N ASP A 47 -27.37 6.23 -14.05
CA ASP A 47 -28.34 7.03 -14.78
C ASP A 47 -27.62 8.02 -15.70
N SER A 48 -28.07 8.15 -16.95
CA SER A 48 -27.48 9.07 -17.93
C SER A 48 -27.66 10.54 -17.54
N THR A 49 -28.61 10.85 -16.66
CA THR A 49 -28.82 12.19 -16.10
C THR A 49 -27.81 12.55 -15.02
N PHE A 50 -27.09 11.57 -14.46
CA PHE A 50 -26.08 11.78 -13.41
C PHE A 50 -24.91 12.67 -13.87
N TRP A 51 -24.60 12.65 -15.17
CA TRP A 51 -23.42 13.33 -15.74
C TRP A 51 -23.73 14.62 -16.51
N GLN A 52 -25.00 15.04 -16.58
CA GLN A 52 -25.42 16.10 -17.51
C GLN A 52 -24.96 17.51 -17.14
N ASP A 53 -24.72 17.77 -15.85
CA ASP A 53 -24.32 19.09 -15.33
C ASP A 53 -23.02 19.01 -14.51
N VAL A 54 -22.17 18.03 -14.83
CA VAL A 54 -20.89 17.78 -14.16
C VAL A 54 -19.80 18.60 -14.86
N ASP A 55 -19.06 19.39 -14.10
CA ASP A 55 -17.91 20.13 -14.63
C ASP A 55 -16.69 19.23 -14.90
N ASP A 56 -15.62 19.79 -15.47
CA ASP A 56 -14.38 19.07 -15.77
C ASP A 56 -13.68 18.52 -14.51
N GLU A 57 -14.10 18.96 -13.32
CA GLU A 57 -13.64 18.46 -12.02
C GLU A 57 -14.47 17.27 -11.51
N GLY A 58 -15.53 16.87 -12.22
CA GLY A 58 -16.35 15.73 -11.86
C GLY A 58 -17.41 16.03 -10.78
N VAL A 59 -17.70 17.30 -10.50
CA VAL A 59 -18.63 17.71 -9.44
C VAL A 59 -19.90 18.31 -10.04
N GLY A 60 -21.04 17.63 -9.87
CA GLY A 60 -22.35 18.20 -10.17
C GLY A 60 -22.90 19.03 -9.00
N GLY A 61 -23.47 20.21 -9.27
CA GLY A 61 -24.38 20.89 -8.32
C GLY A 61 -23.92 22.21 -7.70
N HIS A 62 -22.91 22.91 -8.21
CA HIS A 62 -22.47 24.21 -7.66
C HIS A 62 -23.15 25.42 -8.31
N ASN A 63 -24.48 25.39 -8.46
CA ASN A 63 -25.26 26.62 -8.71
C ASN A 63 -26.66 26.54 -8.08
N ARG A 64 -26.71 26.51 -6.75
CA ARG A 64 -27.79 27.21 -6.04
C ARG A 64 -27.17 28.45 -5.40
N ARG A 65 -27.62 29.60 -5.88
CA ARG A 65 -27.35 30.93 -5.33
C ARG A 65 -27.66 30.99 -3.84
#